data_AF-A0A1K0IT20-F1
#
_entry.id   AF-A0A1K0IT20-F1
#
_cell.length_a   1.000
_cell.length_b   1.000
_cell.length_c   1.000
_cell.angle_alpha   90.00
_cell.angle_beta   90.00
_cell.angle_gamma   90.00
#
_symmetry.space_group_name_H-M   'P 1'
#
loop_
_entity.id
_entity.type
_entity.pdbx_description
1 polymer ?
#
loop_
_entity_poly.entity_id
_entity_poly.type
_entity_poly.pdbx_seq_one_letter_code
_entity_poly.pdbx_strand_id
1 'polypeptide(L)' 'VQAEVPGSPIFVMRLAKQSRHLEVQILADQYGNAISLFGRDCSVQRRHQKIIEEAPAAIATPAVFEHMEQ' A
#
# COMPACT_ATOMS: atom_id res chain seq x y z
N VAL A 1 17.28 -14.82 -5.68
CA VAL A 1 15.85 -15.20 -5.52
C VAL A 1 15.56 -16.69 -5.42
N GLN A 2 15.88 -17.58 -6.35
CA GLN A 2 15.49 -19.01 -6.19
C GLN A 2 16.04 -19.65 -4.89
N ALA A 3 17.23 -19.24 -4.45
CA ALA A 3 17.80 -19.66 -3.17
C ALA A 3 17.23 -18.89 -1.95
N GLU A 4 16.64 -17.71 -2.14
CA GLU A 4 16.07 -16.89 -1.06
C GLU A 4 14.63 -17.30 -0.74
N VAL A 5 13.82 -17.61 -1.76
CA VAL A 5 12.43 -18.07 -1.62
C VAL A 5 12.21 -19.31 -2.51
N PRO A 6 12.60 -20.52 -2.05
CA PRO A 6 12.47 -21.74 -2.82
C PRO A 6 11.01 -22.10 -3.12
N GLY A 7 10.72 -22.54 -4.35
CA GLY A 7 9.40 -23.01 -4.77
C GLY A 7 8.37 -21.92 -5.14
N SER A 8 8.68 -20.64 -4.90
CA SER A 8 7.80 -19.54 -5.30
C SER A 8 7.93 -19.24 -6.80
N PRO A 9 6.81 -19.08 -7.54
CA PRO A 9 6.83 -18.57 -8.92
C PRO A 9 7.49 -17.19 -9.01
N ILE A 10 8.16 -16.91 -10.11
CA ILE A 10 8.85 -15.64 -10.34
C ILE A 10 8.09 -14.84 -11.41
N PHE A 11 7.86 -13.56 -11.13
CA PHE A 11 7.36 -12.61 -12.12
C PHE A 11 8.29 -11.40 -12.23
N VAL A 12 8.19 -10.68 -13.36
CA VAL A 12 8.92 -9.44 -13.61
C VAL A 12 7.90 -8.32 -13.76
N MET A 13 8.13 -7.18 -13.10
CA MET A 13 7.29 -6.01 -13.18
C MET A 13 8.08 -4.75 -13.52
N ARG A 14 7.38 -3.74 -14.05
CA ARG A 14 7.97 -2.44 -14.32
C ARG A 14 8.37 -1.75 -13.01
N LEU A 15 9.59 -1.22 -12.95
CA LEU A 15 10.06 -0.43 -11.82
C LEU A 15 9.35 0.93 -11.77
N ALA A 16 8.60 1.18 -10.70
CA ALA A 16 8.08 2.49 -10.37
C ALA A 16 9.20 3.40 -9.84
N LYS A 17 9.27 4.63 -10.36
CA LYS A 17 10.27 5.63 -9.94
C LYS A 17 9.56 6.78 -9.24
N GLN A 18 10.15 7.28 -8.15
CA GLN A 18 9.69 8.49 -7.44
C GLN A 18 8.19 8.47 -7.08
N SER A 19 7.68 7.33 -6.65
CA SER A 19 6.28 7.17 -6.23
C SER A 19 6.12 7.38 -4.73
N ARG A 20 4.89 7.73 -4.31
CA ARG A 20 4.45 7.57 -2.92
C ARG A 20 4.01 6.12 -2.69
N HIS A 21 4.19 5.62 -1.47
CA HIS A 21 3.62 4.35 -1.03
C HIS A 21 2.46 4.69 -0.09
N LEU A 22 1.23 4.54 -0.61
CA LEU A 22 0.01 4.82 0.12
C LEU A 22 -0.72 3.51 0.40
N GLU A 23 -1.33 3.41 1.57
CA GLU A 23 -2.08 2.23 2.02
C GLU A 23 -3.48 2.66 2.44
N VAL A 24 -4.49 1.83 2.18
CA VAL A 24 -5.83 1.97 2.74
C VAL A 24 -6.01 0.89 3.81
N GLN A 25 -6.48 1.28 5.00
CA GLN A 25 -6.81 0.30 6.02
C GLN A 25 -8.18 -0.29 5.72
N ILE A 26 -8.26 -1.59 5.50
CA ILE A 26 -9.53 -2.30 5.27
C ILE A 26 -9.95 -3.01 6.56
N LEU A 27 -11.26 -3.00 6.83
CA LEU A 27 -11.91 -3.84 7.83
C LEU A 27 -13.11 -4.53 7.17
N ALA A 28 -13.19 -5.86 7.30
CA ALA A 28 -14.26 -6.65 6.72
C ALA A 28 -14.84 -7.65 7.71
N ASP A 29 -16.12 -7.95 7.56
CA ASP A 29 -16.83 -8.96 8.34
C ASP A 29 -17.10 -10.24 7.52
N GLN A 30 -17.75 -11.23 8.15
CA GLN A 30 -18.09 -12.50 7.51
C GLN A 30 -19.40 -12.45 6.71
N TYR A 31 -20.10 -11.32 6.74
CA TYR A 31 -21.41 -11.12 6.09
C TYR A 31 -21.28 -10.38 4.76
N GLY A 32 -20.05 -10.12 4.30
CA GLY A 32 -19.75 -9.49 3.02
C GLY A 32 -19.58 -7.97 3.09
N ASN A 33 -19.56 -7.39 4.29
CA ASN A 33 -19.30 -5.96 4.45
C ASN A 33 -17.78 -5.72 4.53
N ALA A 34 -17.29 -4.74 3.76
CA ALA A 34 -15.93 -4.25 3.84
C ALA A 34 -15.95 -2.71 3.85
N ILE A 35 -15.14 -2.11 4.71
CA ILE A 35 -15.02 -0.66 4.84
C ILE A 35 -13.55 -0.23 4.80
N SER A 36 -13.31 1.00 4.37
CA SER A 36 -12.05 1.70 4.55
C SER A 36 -12.03 2.46 5.90
N LEU A 37 -10.87 2.49 6.56
CA LEU A 37 -10.61 3.23 7.80
C LEU A 37 -9.53 4.29 7.55
N PHE A 38 -9.68 5.07 6.49
CA PHE A 38 -8.68 6.00 5.96
C PHE A 38 -7.43 5.29 5.41
N GLY A 39 -6.40 6.09 5.12
CA GLY A 39 -5.14 5.61 4.60
C GLY A 39 -3.92 6.19 5.30
N ARG A 40 -2.78 5.55 5.03
CA ARG A 40 -1.47 5.91 5.56
C ARG A 40 -0.54 6.28 4.42
N ASP A 41 0.35 7.22 4.70
CA ASP A 41 1.52 7.47 3.87
C ASP A 41 2.75 6.83 4.52
N CYS A 42 3.27 5.77 3.90
CA CYS A 42 4.47 5.05 4.35
C CYS A 42 5.62 5.20 3.35
N SER A 43 5.65 6.32 2.61
CA SER A 43 6.64 6.60 1.57
C SER A 43 8.06 6.74 2.10
N VAL A 44 8.23 7.08 3.37
CA VAL A 44 9.55 7.25 3.99
C VAL A 44 10.12 5.89 4.37
N GLN A 45 10.91 5.34 3.45
CA GLN A 45 11.54 4.04 3.59
C GLN A 45 13.05 4.14 3.37
N ARG A 46 13.82 3.34 4.11
CA ARG A 46 15.27 3.20 3.91
C ARG A 46 15.59 1.74 3.68
N ARG A 47 16.14 1.41 2.50
CA ARG A 47 16.49 0.04 2.11
C ARG A 47 15.31 -0.94 2.27
N HIS A 48 14.14 -0.56 1.76
CA HIS A 48 12.89 -1.36 1.78
C HIS A 48 12.28 -1.61 3.17
N GLN A 49 12.72 -0.89 4.20
CA GLN A 49 12.09 -0.87 5.52
C GLN A 49 11.30 0.42 5.70
N LYS A 50 10.05 0.34 6.16
CA LYS A 50 9.26 1.50 6.57
C LYS A 50 9.88 2.14 7.82
N ILE A 51 10.12 3.45 7.77
CA ILE A 51 10.78 4.19 8.86
C ILE A 51 9.81 5.17 9.52
N ILE A 52 9.04 5.91 8.72
CA ILE A 52 8.02 6.86 9.20
C ILE A 52 6.73 6.53 8.46
N GLU A 53 5.64 6.49 9.22
CA GLU A 53 4.28 6.31 8.73
C GLU A 53 3.41 7.43 9.27
N GLU A 54 2.63 8.06 8.40
CA GLU A 54 1.75 9.18 8.74
C GLU A 54 0.30 8.84 8.35
N ALA A 55 -0.67 9.38 9.08
CA ALA A 55 -2.09 9.27 8.77
C ALA A 55 -2.80 10.61 9.04
N PRO A 56 -3.71 11.08 8.15
CA PRO A 56 -4.17 10.44 6.90
C PRO A 56 -3.19 10.63 5.72
N ALA A 57 -3.43 9.94 4.60
CA ALA A 57 -2.66 10.06 3.35
C ALA A 57 -2.91 11.39 2.58
N ALA A 58 -2.52 12.51 3.19
CA ALA A 58 -2.87 13.87 2.74
C ALA A 58 -2.30 14.32 1.39
N ILE A 59 -1.36 13.56 0.80
CA ILE A 59 -0.71 13.91 -0.47
C ILE A 59 -1.60 13.65 -1.69
N ALA A 60 -2.55 12.70 -1.60
CA ALA A 60 -3.51 12.43 -2.66
C ALA A 60 -4.61 13.51 -2.67
N THR A 61 -5.07 13.91 -3.85
CA THR A 61 -6.24 14.80 -3.93
C THR A 61 -7.47 14.06 -3.39
N PRO A 62 -8.44 14.76 -2.77
CA PRO A 62 -9.62 14.10 -2.19
C PRO A 62 -10.36 13.20 -3.18
N ALA A 63 -10.52 13.63 -4.44
CA ALA A 63 -11.17 12.83 -5.48
C ALA A 63 -10.39 11.56 -5.85
N VAL A 64 -9.05 11.62 -5.84
CA VAL A 64 -8.22 10.42 -6.08
C VAL A 64 -8.29 9.49 -4.88
N PHE A 65 -8.25 10.04 -3.66
CA PHE A 65 -8.29 9.24 -2.45
C PHE A 65 -9.65 8.55 -2.25
N GLU A 66 -10.75 9.24 -2.55
CA GLU A 66 -12.08 8.65 -2.59
C GLU A 66 -12.14 7.45 -3.55
N HIS A 67 -11.51 7.55 -4.72
CA HIS A 67 -11.41 6.42 -5.65
C HIS A 67 -10.51 5.29 -5.15
N MET A 68 -9.54 5.56 -4.28
CA MET A 68 -8.71 4.52 -3.66
C MET A 68 -9.43 3.76 -2.55
N GLU A 69 -10.44 4.36 -1.91
CA GLU A 69 -11.20 3.78 -0.80
C GLU A 69 -12.41 2.94 -1.25
N GLN A 70 -12.79 3.04 -2.53
CA GLN A 70 -13.88 2.29 -3.17
C GLN A 70 -13.39 0.98 -3.78
#